data_AF-A0A9W3F1V8-F1
#
_entry.id   AF-A0A9W3F1V8-F1
#
_cell.length_a   1.000
_cell.length_b   1.000
_cell.length_c   1.000
_cell.angle_alpha   90.00
_cell.angle_beta   90.00
_cell.angle_gamma   90.00
#
_symmetry.space_group_name_H-M   'P 1'
#
loop_
_entity.id
_entity.type
_entity.pdbx_description
1 polymer ?
#
loop_
_entity_poly.entity_id
_entity_poly.type
_entity_poly.pdbx_seq_one_letter_code
_entity_poly.pdbx_strand_id
1 'polypeptide(L)'
;MAKKRARALPACAKHWLQPAGSSSPSLSSPPSPTPHALNTLAPSPPAVDLALAVASVEAWEDREQSFSSKAKAAASGVAVPASFPRRSLGCHLQVVWAPAMWLPLLLGVLLWAALWLLRDRQSLPASDAFVFITGCDSGFGRLLALRLDQRGFLVQASCLTPSGAEDLQRVASSRLHTTLLDVTDPQSVQRAAKWVETHVGEAGLFGLVNNAGVTGIIGPTPWQTREDFLPVLNVNTLGPIGVTLALLPLLRQARGRVVNITSVLGRLAANGGGYCVSKFALEAFSDSLRRDVAPFGVRVSIVEPGFFRTPVTNLESLEDTLQACWARLPPATKALYGEAFLTKYLKAQQRVMNLICDPDLTKVSRCLEHALTARHPRTRYSPGWDAKLLWLPASYLPASLVDAVLTWVLPKPAQAVS
;
A
#
# COMPACT_ATOMS: atom_id res chain seq x y z
N MET A 1 -46.49 -40.59 -0.69
CA MET A 1 -47.03 -39.34 -1.28
C MET A 1 -47.11 -38.30 -0.17
N ALA A 2 -46.21 -37.30 -0.17
CA ALA A 2 -46.25 -36.17 0.77
C ALA A 2 -45.64 -34.92 0.11
N LYS A 3 -46.34 -33.80 0.30
CA LYS A 3 -46.28 -32.54 -0.46
C LYS A 3 -44.94 -31.80 -0.32
N LYS A 4 -44.31 -31.46 -1.45
CA LYS A 4 -43.23 -30.45 -1.57
C LYS A 4 -43.84 -29.05 -1.49
N ARG A 5 -43.39 -28.23 -0.54
CA ARG A 5 -43.61 -26.78 -0.53
C ARG A 5 -42.50 -26.11 -1.34
N ALA A 6 -42.87 -25.50 -2.46
CA ALA A 6 -42.05 -24.55 -3.19
C ALA A 6 -42.00 -23.22 -2.44
N ARG A 7 -40.82 -22.62 -2.32
CA ARG A 7 -40.66 -21.22 -1.88
C ARG A 7 -40.04 -20.44 -3.03
N ALA A 8 -40.80 -19.43 -3.46
CA ALA A 8 -40.49 -18.53 -4.56
C ALA A 8 -39.35 -17.57 -4.19
N LEU A 9 -38.48 -17.31 -5.16
CA LEU A 9 -37.46 -16.26 -5.17
C LEU A 9 -38.12 -14.90 -5.49
N PRO A 10 -37.74 -13.78 -4.86
CA PRO A 10 -38.19 -12.47 -5.30
C PRO A 10 -37.39 -12.00 -6.51
N ALA A 11 -38.13 -11.61 -7.55
CA ALA A 11 -37.63 -10.94 -8.73
C ALA A 11 -37.40 -9.44 -8.45
N CYS A 12 -36.15 -8.97 -8.58
CA CYS A 12 -35.84 -7.56 -8.75
C CYS A 12 -34.42 -7.40 -9.33
N ALA A 13 -34.29 -7.54 -10.65
CA ALA A 13 -33.15 -7.04 -11.44
C ALA A 13 -33.46 -7.16 -12.94
N LYS A 14 -34.50 -6.46 -13.41
CA LYS A 14 -34.71 -6.20 -14.84
C LYS A 14 -35.39 -4.85 -14.98
N HIS A 15 -34.62 -3.82 -15.31
CA HIS A 15 -34.97 -2.64 -16.11
C HIS A 15 -33.84 -1.64 -15.94
N TRP A 16 -32.99 -1.43 -16.95
CA TRP A 16 -32.30 -0.17 -17.28
C TRP A 16 -31.57 -0.36 -18.61
N LEU A 17 -32.34 -0.46 -19.70
CA LEU A 17 -31.89 -0.30 -21.08
C LEU A 17 -33.12 0.15 -21.87
N GLN A 18 -33.21 1.45 -22.21
CA GLN A 18 -33.82 2.06 -23.41
C GLN A 18 -34.20 3.55 -23.18
N PRO A 19 -34.26 4.37 -24.26
CA PRO A 19 -33.74 5.73 -24.29
C PRO A 19 -34.82 6.80 -24.04
N ALA A 20 -34.42 7.91 -23.41
CA ALA A 20 -35.26 9.10 -23.31
C ALA A 20 -35.04 10.01 -24.53
N GLY A 21 -36.13 10.28 -25.26
CA GLY A 21 -36.17 11.17 -26.41
C GLY A 21 -36.23 12.65 -26.04
N SER A 22 -35.62 13.44 -26.93
CA SER A 22 -36.02 14.75 -27.44
C SER A 22 -36.90 15.67 -26.59
N SER A 23 -36.28 16.71 -26.01
CA SER A 23 -36.84 18.07 -26.02
C SER A 23 -35.73 19.11 -25.75
N SER A 24 -35.50 19.96 -26.74
CA SER A 24 -34.52 21.04 -26.74
C SER A 24 -35.05 22.26 -25.99
N PRO A 25 -34.17 23.01 -25.32
CA PRO A 25 -34.20 24.46 -25.51
C PRO A 25 -32.81 25.01 -25.88
N SER A 26 -32.86 25.99 -26.78
CA SER A 26 -31.77 26.77 -27.36
C SER A 26 -30.81 27.35 -26.33
N LEU A 27 -29.51 27.06 -26.48
CA LEU A 27 -28.41 27.78 -25.85
C LEU A 27 -27.56 28.44 -26.93
N SER A 28 -27.47 29.76 -26.83
CA SER A 28 -26.68 30.66 -27.67
C SER A 28 -25.19 30.41 -27.52
N SER A 29 -24.51 30.33 -28.66
CA SER A 29 -23.06 30.13 -28.79
C SER A 29 -22.25 31.31 -28.21
N PRO A 30 -21.14 31.09 -27.49
CA PRO A 30 -20.19 32.16 -27.17
C PRO A 30 -19.30 32.46 -28.40
N PRO A 31 -18.86 33.71 -28.59
CA PRO A 31 -18.08 34.09 -29.76
C PRO A 31 -16.62 33.64 -29.66
N SER A 32 -16.06 33.28 -30.81
CA SER A 32 -14.64 33.00 -31.04
C SER A 32 -13.77 34.25 -30.81
N PRO A 33 -12.58 34.14 -30.18
CA PRO A 33 -11.69 35.27 -30.03
C PRO A 33 -10.82 35.46 -31.29
N THR A 34 -10.80 36.69 -31.79
CA THR A 34 -9.86 37.17 -32.81
C THR A 34 -8.45 37.37 -32.24
N PRO A 35 -7.40 37.25 -33.07
CA PRO A 35 -6.01 37.26 -32.62
C PRO A 35 -5.50 38.70 -32.54
N HIS A 36 -4.82 39.07 -31.45
CA HIS A 36 -3.56 39.82 -31.48
C HIS A 36 -3.02 40.13 -30.08
N ALA A 37 -1.72 39.88 -29.96
CA ALA A 37 -0.74 40.54 -29.11
C ALA A 37 -0.82 40.34 -27.59
N LEU A 38 -0.02 39.37 -27.10
CA LEU A 38 0.88 39.59 -25.97
C LEU A 38 2.14 38.75 -26.17
N ASN A 39 3.15 39.40 -26.76
CA ASN A 39 4.56 39.04 -26.61
C ASN A 39 4.93 39.19 -25.13
N THR A 40 5.41 38.12 -24.50
CA THR A 40 6.44 38.10 -23.44
C THR A 40 6.69 36.65 -23.03
N LEU A 41 7.38 35.90 -23.90
CA LEU A 41 8.00 34.62 -23.53
C LEU A 41 9.39 34.92 -22.94
N ALA A 42 9.60 34.44 -21.72
CA ALA A 42 10.92 34.32 -21.10
C ALA A 42 11.82 33.39 -21.95
N PRO A 43 13.16 33.58 -21.94
CA PRO A 43 14.05 32.80 -22.80
C PRO A 43 14.10 31.33 -22.35
N SER A 44 14.09 30.42 -23.34
CA SER A 44 14.40 29.01 -23.17
C SER A 44 15.80 28.81 -22.56
N PRO A 45 16.01 27.81 -21.68
CA PRO A 45 17.35 27.51 -21.17
C PRO A 45 18.25 27.03 -22.33
N PRO A 46 19.58 27.26 -22.27
CA PRO A 46 20.46 26.82 -23.34
C PRO A 46 20.49 25.29 -23.39
N ALA A 47 20.56 24.76 -24.62
CA ALA A 47 20.77 23.34 -24.87
C ALA A 47 22.04 22.89 -24.13
N VAL A 48 21.92 21.82 -23.35
CA VAL A 48 23.05 21.15 -22.73
C VAL A 48 23.88 20.55 -23.85
N ASP A 49 25.09 21.08 -24.04
CA ASP A 49 26.02 20.66 -25.07
C ASP A 49 26.44 19.19 -24.82
N LEU A 50 25.90 18.28 -25.63
CA LEU A 50 26.14 16.84 -25.52
C LEU A 50 27.64 16.50 -25.62
N ALA A 51 28.44 17.37 -26.24
CA ALA A 51 29.89 17.24 -26.34
C ALA A 51 30.61 17.39 -24.99
N LEU A 52 30.10 18.23 -24.08
CA LEU A 52 30.68 18.42 -22.73
C LEU A 52 30.40 17.22 -21.81
N ALA A 53 29.28 16.54 -22.00
CA ALA A 53 28.92 15.33 -21.27
C ALA A 53 29.73 14.10 -21.73
N VAL A 54 30.02 13.98 -23.03
CA VAL A 54 30.88 12.92 -23.56
C VAL A 54 32.34 13.13 -23.14
N ALA A 55 32.84 14.37 -23.19
CA ALA A 55 34.20 14.70 -22.75
C ALA A 55 34.43 14.45 -21.24
N SER A 56 33.38 14.49 -20.41
CA SER A 56 33.47 14.20 -18.97
C SER A 56 33.36 12.70 -18.64
N VAL A 57 32.82 11.88 -19.53
CA VAL A 57 32.83 10.41 -19.42
C VAL A 57 34.17 9.84 -19.88
N GLU A 58 34.72 10.32 -21.01
CA GLU A 58 36.04 9.91 -21.51
C GLU A 58 37.16 10.28 -20.51
N ALA A 59 37.09 11.46 -19.90
CA ALA A 59 38.03 11.90 -18.86
C ALA A 59 37.92 11.09 -17.55
N TRP A 60 36.84 10.34 -17.35
CA TRP A 60 36.64 9.45 -16.19
C TRP A 60 37.19 8.05 -16.47
N GLU A 61 36.98 7.51 -17.67
CA GLU A 61 37.55 6.21 -18.10
C GLU A 61 39.10 6.24 -18.17
N ASP A 62 39.70 7.34 -18.66
CA ASP A 62 41.15 7.53 -18.66
C ASP A 62 41.75 7.57 -17.24
N ARG A 63 40.97 8.07 -16.28
CA ARG A 63 41.39 8.19 -14.87
C ARG A 63 41.33 6.83 -14.15
N GLU A 64 40.41 5.95 -14.55
CA GLU A 64 40.28 4.59 -14.04
C GLU A 64 41.39 3.65 -14.60
N GLN A 65 41.72 3.79 -15.90
CA GLN A 65 42.83 3.05 -16.51
C GLN A 65 44.19 3.47 -15.94
N SER A 66 44.40 4.76 -15.67
CA SER A 66 45.59 5.30 -15.00
C SER A 66 45.75 4.77 -13.57
N PHE A 67 44.65 4.57 -12.84
CA PHE A 67 44.67 3.97 -11.50
C PHE A 67 44.99 2.47 -11.53
N SER A 68 44.42 1.72 -12.48
CA SER A 68 44.69 0.29 -12.67
C SER A 68 46.13 0.00 -13.12
N SER A 69 46.68 0.86 -13.99
CA SER A 69 48.08 0.84 -14.44
C SER A 69 49.06 1.08 -13.29
N LYS A 70 48.82 2.12 -12.47
CA LYS A 70 49.67 2.43 -11.30
C LYS A 70 49.61 1.36 -10.21
N ALA A 71 48.45 0.70 -10.04
CA ALA A 71 48.31 -0.44 -9.12
C ALA A 71 49.10 -1.69 -9.60
N LYS A 72 49.16 -1.94 -10.92
CA LYS A 72 49.95 -3.04 -11.50
C LYS A 72 51.46 -2.76 -11.55
N ALA A 73 51.86 -1.50 -11.73
CA ALA A 73 53.27 -1.08 -11.67
C ALA A 73 53.84 -1.14 -10.25
N ALA A 74 53.02 -0.84 -9.22
CA ALA A 74 53.43 -0.97 -7.82
C ALA A 74 53.60 -2.45 -7.37
N ALA A 75 52.94 -3.39 -8.05
CA ALA A 75 53.02 -4.82 -7.74
C ALA A 75 54.19 -5.56 -8.43
N SER A 76 54.88 -4.94 -9.38
CA SER A 76 55.93 -5.59 -10.21
C SER A 76 57.36 -5.12 -9.91
N GLY A 77 57.56 -4.20 -8.97
CA GLY A 77 58.84 -3.51 -8.75
C GLY A 77 59.66 -3.93 -7.52
N VAL A 78 59.33 -5.00 -6.80
CA VAL A 78 60.09 -5.40 -5.60
C VAL A 78 60.89 -6.67 -5.86
N ALA A 79 62.16 -6.49 -6.19
CA ALA A 79 63.17 -7.54 -6.19
C ALA A 79 63.51 -7.95 -4.75
N VAL A 80 63.45 -9.25 -4.46
CA VAL A 80 63.86 -9.84 -3.18
C VAL A 80 65.34 -10.24 -3.28
N PRO A 81 66.25 -9.71 -2.44
CA PRO A 81 67.59 -10.25 -2.36
C PRO A 81 67.59 -11.53 -1.52
N ALA A 82 68.29 -12.54 -2.01
CA ALA A 82 68.54 -13.79 -1.31
C ALA A 82 69.63 -13.62 -0.25
N SER A 83 69.46 -14.34 0.85
CA SER A 83 70.42 -14.75 1.90
C SER A 83 70.41 -14.00 3.25
N PHE A 84 70.57 -14.83 4.30
CA PHE A 84 70.82 -14.56 5.74
C PHE A 84 69.61 -14.56 6.72
N PRO A 85 69.80 -15.05 7.97
CA PRO A 85 69.56 -16.45 8.35
C PRO A 85 68.29 -16.64 9.19
N ARG A 86 67.78 -17.87 9.23
CA ARG A 86 66.66 -18.31 10.10
C ARG A 86 67.00 -18.07 11.58
N ARG A 87 66.52 -16.95 12.14
CA ARG A 87 66.27 -16.81 13.57
C ARG A 87 64.78 -16.94 13.82
N SER A 88 64.41 -17.98 14.55
CA SER A 88 63.07 -18.22 15.04
C SER A 88 62.62 -17.08 15.95
N LEU A 89 61.80 -16.16 15.44
CA LEU A 89 60.83 -15.46 16.27
C LEU A 89 59.46 -15.91 15.81
N GLY A 90 58.92 -16.91 16.53
CA GLY A 90 57.51 -17.23 16.49
C GLY A 90 56.73 -16.06 17.04
N CYS A 91 56.34 -15.12 16.19
CA CYS A 91 55.27 -14.19 16.50
C CYS A 91 54.00 -14.80 15.94
N HIS A 92 53.44 -15.75 16.70
CA HIS A 92 52.03 -16.11 16.58
C HIS A 92 51.24 -14.85 16.87
N LEU A 93 50.93 -14.07 15.82
CA LEU A 93 49.83 -13.12 15.86
C LEU A 93 48.55 -13.94 15.84
N GLN A 94 48.29 -14.67 16.93
CA GLN A 94 46.96 -15.12 17.25
C GLN A 94 46.16 -13.84 17.45
N VAL A 95 45.45 -13.41 16.41
CA VAL A 95 44.29 -12.54 16.56
C VAL A 95 43.29 -13.38 17.36
N VAL A 96 43.50 -13.42 18.68
CA VAL A 96 42.53 -13.94 19.63
C VAL A 96 41.39 -12.94 19.55
N TRP A 97 40.40 -13.23 18.70
CA TRP A 97 39.10 -12.60 18.75
C TRP A 97 38.50 -12.96 20.10
N ALA A 98 38.85 -12.18 21.12
CA ALA A 98 38.42 -12.45 22.47
C ALA A 98 36.88 -12.39 22.49
N PRO A 99 36.18 -13.39 23.04
CA PRO A 99 34.72 -13.33 23.26
C PRO A 99 34.30 -12.08 24.06
N ALA A 100 35.26 -11.45 24.76
CA ALA A 100 35.11 -10.16 25.43
C ALA A 100 34.75 -8.98 24.51
N MET A 101 35.06 -9.02 23.20
CA MET A 101 34.72 -7.92 22.27
C MET A 101 33.25 -7.93 21.84
N TRP A 102 32.60 -9.11 21.86
CA TRP A 102 31.19 -9.25 21.48
C TRP A 102 30.24 -8.88 22.62
N LEU A 103 30.70 -8.96 23.87
CA LEU A 103 29.87 -8.71 25.05
C LEU A 103 29.37 -7.25 25.13
N PRO A 104 30.21 -6.20 24.94
CA PRO A 104 29.73 -4.82 24.89
C PRO A 104 28.78 -4.56 23.73
N LEU A 105 29.01 -5.19 22.57
CA LEU A 105 28.14 -5.05 21.40
C LEU A 105 26.77 -5.69 21.65
N LEU A 106 26.74 -6.90 22.22
CA LEU A 106 25.51 -7.56 22.64
C LEU A 106 24.76 -6.74 23.69
N LEU A 107 25.46 -6.25 24.72
CA LEU A 107 24.86 -5.39 25.75
C LEU A 107 24.31 -4.08 25.16
N GLY A 108 25.01 -3.47 24.20
CA GLY A 108 24.55 -2.29 23.47
C GLY A 108 23.27 -2.56 22.66
N VAL A 109 23.22 -3.69 21.94
CA VAL A 109 22.02 -4.11 21.19
C VAL A 109 20.85 -4.39 22.13
N LEU A 110 21.09 -5.07 23.25
CA LEU A 110 20.06 -5.36 24.26
C LEU A 110 19.54 -4.08 24.92
N LEU A 111 20.43 -3.15 25.28
CA LEU A 111 20.06 -1.84 25.83
C LEU A 111 19.24 -1.04 24.81
N TRP A 112 19.69 -0.96 23.56
CA TRP A 112 18.95 -0.29 22.50
C TRP A 112 17.57 -0.92 22.29
N ALA A 113 17.47 -2.26 22.26
CA ALA A 113 16.20 -2.97 22.14
C ALA A 113 15.28 -2.70 23.34
N ALA A 114 15.81 -2.68 24.56
CA ALA A 114 15.05 -2.35 25.76
C ALA A 114 14.53 -0.91 25.72
N LEU A 115 15.38 0.07 25.36
CA LEU A 115 14.98 1.47 25.20
C LEU A 115 13.95 1.65 24.09
N TRP A 116 14.11 0.93 22.98
CA TRP A 116 13.15 0.92 21.89
C TRP A 116 11.78 0.38 22.34
N LEU A 117 11.75 -0.74 23.07
CA LEU A 117 10.53 -1.32 23.64
C LEU A 117 9.86 -0.38 24.63
N LEU A 118 10.63 0.27 25.51
CA LEU A 118 10.10 1.25 26.46
C LEU A 118 9.51 2.46 25.72
N ARG A 119 10.20 2.97 24.69
CA ARG A 119 9.73 4.07 23.86
C ARG A 119 8.45 3.72 23.11
N ASP A 120 8.37 2.52 22.54
CA ASP A 120 7.23 2.05 21.77
C ASP A 120 5.99 1.87 22.64
N ARG A 121 6.16 1.44 23.90
CA ARG A 121 5.06 1.29 24.87
C ARG A 121 4.44 2.60 25.34
N GLN A 122 5.08 3.74 25.10
CA GLN A 122 4.52 5.03 25.52
C GLN A 122 3.33 5.39 24.63
N SER A 123 2.14 5.47 25.21
CA SER A 123 0.92 5.95 24.55
C SER A 123 0.50 7.32 25.08
N LEU A 124 -0.17 8.07 24.23
CA LEU A 124 -0.98 9.21 24.63
C LEU A 124 -2.19 8.67 25.43
N PRO A 125 -2.69 9.42 26.42
CA PRO A 125 -3.89 9.03 27.14
C PRO A 125 -5.09 8.95 26.19
N ALA A 126 -6.06 8.10 26.53
CA ALA A 126 -7.38 8.18 25.93
C ALA A 126 -7.95 9.58 26.16
N SER A 127 -8.47 10.20 25.11
CA SER A 127 -8.93 11.58 25.12
C SER A 127 -10.18 11.70 24.28
N ASP A 128 -10.98 12.75 24.53
CA ASP A 128 -12.10 13.18 23.69
C ASP A 128 -11.59 13.79 22.36
N ALA A 129 -10.69 13.08 21.68
CA ALA A 129 -10.06 13.47 20.44
C ALA A 129 -10.78 12.84 19.26
N PHE A 130 -10.88 13.60 18.16
CA PHE A 130 -11.63 13.19 16.98
C PHE A 130 -10.80 12.30 16.05
N VAL A 131 -11.37 11.16 15.66
CA VAL A 131 -10.77 10.24 14.68
C VAL A 131 -11.75 9.98 13.55
N PHE A 132 -11.34 10.28 12.31
CA PHE A 132 -12.07 9.97 11.10
C PHE A 132 -11.56 8.66 10.48
N ILE A 133 -12.46 7.74 10.14
CA ILE A 133 -12.11 6.43 9.57
C ILE A 133 -12.94 6.21 8.31
N THR A 134 -12.29 5.84 7.20
CA THR A 134 -12.99 5.52 5.95
C THR A 134 -13.33 4.04 5.81
N GLY A 135 -14.46 3.69 5.20
CA GLY A 135 -14.81 2.28 4.89
C GLY A 135 -15.17 1.45 6.13
N CYS A 136 -16.08 1.95 6.95
CA CYS A 136 -16.49 1.33 8.22
C CYS A 136 -17.68 0.37 8.10
N ASP A 137 -18.14 0.05 6.88
CA ASP A 137 -19.22 -0.91 6.63
C ASP A 137 -18.90 -2.29 7.25
N SER A 138 -17.63 -2.71 7.20
CA SER A 138 -17.19 -4.02 7.66
C SER A 138 -15.68 -4.06 7.99
N GLY A 139 -15.16 -5.25 8.31
CA GLY A 139 -13.72 -5.52 8.37
C GLY A 139 -12.95 -4.67 9.38
N PHE A 140 -11.75 -4.21 8.98
CA PHE A 140 -10.84 -3.47 9.86
C PHE A 140 -11.40 -2.12 10.29
N GLY A 141 -12.03 -1.37 9.37
CA GLY A 141 -12.62 -0.06 9.65
C GLY A 141 -13.68 -0.14 10.75
N ARG A 142 -14.66 -1.06 10.59
CA ARG A 142 -15.71 -1.29 11.60
C ARG A 142 -15.12 -1.69 12.96
N LEU A 143 -14.17 -2.62 12.96
CA LEU A 143 -13.54 -3.10 14.20
C LEU A 143 -12.75 -1.99 14.90
N LEU A 144 -12.02 -1.16 14.15
CA LEU A 144 -11.29 -0.03 14.71
C LEU A 144 -12.24 1.01 15.28
N ALA A 145 -13.32 1.35 14.55
CA ALA A 145 -14.29 2.35 14.97
C ALA A 145 -14.90 1.99 16.33
N LEU A 146 -15.39 0.77 16.50
CA LEU A 146 -15.95 0.28 17.76
C LEU A 146 -14.91 0.21 18.89
N ARG A 147 -13.67 -0.13 18.56
CA ARG A 147 -12.59 -0.21 19.54
C ARG A 147 -12.20 1.18 20.06
N LEU A 148 -12.11 2.18 19.19
CA LEU A 148 -11.81 3.56 19.56
C LEU A 148 -12.98 4.19 20.34
N ASP A 149 -14.23 3.88 19.96
CA ASP A 149 -15.43 4.26 20.69
C ASP A 149 -15.38 3.75 22.15
N GLN A 150 -15.10 2.45 22.34
CA GLN A 150 -14.91 1.86 23.68
C GLN A 150 -13.73 2.43 24.46
N ARG A 151 -12.72 2.98 23.78
CA ARG A 151 -11.56 3.64 24.39
C ARG A 151 -11.83 5.11 24.72
N GLY A 152 -12.99 5.64 24.39
CA GLY A 152 -13.36 7.02 24.68
C GLY A 152 -12.96 8.03 23.60
N PHE A 153 -12.61 7.62 22.39
CA PHE A 153 -12.41 8.58 21.29
C PHE A 153 -13.75 9.07 20.74
N LEU A 154 -13.74 10.25 20.13
CA LEU A 154 -14.87 10.76 19.35
C LEU A 154 -14.70 10.28 17.91
N VAL A 155 -15.42 9.21 17.56
CA VAL A 155 -15.21 8.49 16.29
C VAL A 155 -16.18 9.01 15.24
N GLN A 156 -15.62 9.38 14.10
CA GLN A 156 -16.33 9.81 12.92
C GLN A 156 -16.13 8.76 11.84
N ALA A 157 -17.06 7.81 11.75
CA ALA A 157 -16.94 6.63 10.91
C ALA A 157 -17.68 6.83 9.59
N SER A 158 -16.96 6.79 8.46
CA SER A 158 -17.60 6.87 7.15
C SER A 158 -17.88 5.48 6.58
N CYS A 159 -19.08 5.30 6.04
CA CYS A 159 -19.49 4.07 5.35
C CYS A 159 -19.83 4.38 3.89
N LEU A 160 -19.65 3.41 3.00
CA LEU A 160 -20.09 3.53 1.62
C LEU A 160 -21.61 3.37 1.51
N THR A 161 -22.19 2.50 2.34
CA THR A 161 -23.61 2.13 2.26
C THR A 161 -24.42 2.71 3.44
N PRO A 162 -25.68 3.13 3.20
CA PRO A 162 -26.60 3.54 4.28
C PRO A 162 -26.81 2.44 5.32
N SER A 163 -27.00 1.19 4.89
CA SER A 163 -27.17 0.05 5.80
C SER A 163 -25.93 -0.16 6.69
N GLY A 164 -24.73 -0.07 6.12
CA GLY A 164 -23.48 -0.15 6.88
C GLY A 164 -23.34 0.95 7.93
N ALA A 165 -23.75 2.18 7.59
CA ALA A 165 -23.78 3.31 8.53
C ALA A 165 -24.79 3.06 9.67
N GLU A 166 -26.03 2.73 9.34
CA GLU A 166 -27.10 2.48 10.32
C GLU A 166 -26.76 1.30 11.25
N ASP A 167 -26.23 0.21 10.70
CA ASP A 167 -25.84 -0.98 11.46
C ASP A 167 -24.65 -0.72 12.38
N LEU A 168 -23.74 0.19 12.00
CA LEU A 168 -22.65 0.62 12.88
C LEU A 168 -23.17 1.54 13.98
N GLN A 169 -23.99 2.53 13.62
CA GLN A 169 -24.57 3.48 14.57
C GLN A 169 -25.40 2.78 15.65
N ARG A 170 -26.14 1.72 15.30
CA ARG A 170 -27.00 0.96 16.22
C ARG A 170 -26.24 0.28 17.36
N VAL A 171 -24.99 -0.10 17.14
CA VAL A 171 -24.18 -0.84 18.12
C VAL A 171 -23.13 0.02 18.82
N ALA A 172 -22.99 1.28 18.41
CA ALA A 172 -21.98 2.20 18.93
C ALA A 172 -22.54 3.11 20.03
N SER A 173 -21.64 3.73 20.80
CA SER A 173 -22.01 4.71 21.82
C SER A 173 -22.36 6.07 21.21
N SER A 174 -22.76 7.04 22.06
CA SER A 174 -22.97 8.44 21.64
C SER A 174 -21.69 9.16 21.17
N ARG A 175 -20.51 8.54 21.34
CA ARG A 175 -19.23 9.09 20.90
C ARG A 175 -18.87 8.72 19.46
N LEU A 176 -19.61 7.82 18.83
CA LEU A 176 -19.42 7.43 17.44
C LEU A 176 -20.58 7.96 16.59
N HIS A 177 -20.24 8.70 15.54
CA HIS A 177 -21.17 9.17 14.54
C HIS A 177 -20.79 8.66 13.16
N THR A 178 -21.79 8.30 12.37
CA THR A 178 -21.62 7.78 11.02
C THR A 178 -21.94 8.82 9.95
N THR A 179 -21.23 8.74 8.82
CA THR A 179 -21.49 9.56 7.63
C THR A 179 -21.32 8.72 6.36
N LEU A 180 -21.93 9.15 5.26
CA LEU A 180 -21.74 8.49 3.96
C LEU A 180 -20.53 9.07 3.24
N LEU A 181 -19.69 8.19 2.71
CA LEU A 181 -18.54 8.58 1.91
C LEU A 181 -18.26 7.57 0.80
N ASP A 182 -18.39 8.03 -0.43
CA ASP A 182 -17.69 7.44 -1.57
C ASP A 182 -16.37 8.18 -1.78
N VAL A 183 -15.25 7.48 -1.56
CA VAL A 183 -13.90 8.06 -1.71
C VAL A 183 -13.54 8.37 -3.16
N THR A 184 -14.30 7.84 -4.13
CA THR A 184 -14.08 8.08 -5.56
C THR A 184 -14.83 9.30 -6.08
N ASP A 185 -15.83 9.80 -5.36
CA ASP A 185 -16.59 11.02 -5.69
C ASP A 185 -16.00 12.23 -4.96
N PRO A 186 -15.36 13.19 -5.66
CA PRO A 186 -14.85 14.41 -5.04
C PRO A 186 -15.91 15.20 -4.28
N GLN A 187 -17.17 15.22 -4.73
CA GLN A 187 -18.23 15.92 -4.02
C GLN A 187 -18.59 15.22 -2.71
N SER A 188 -18.63 13.89 -2.70
CA SER A 188 -18.81 13.11 -1.47
C SER A 188 -17.68 13.36 -0.48
N VAL A 189 -16.42 13.41 -0.96
CA VAL A 189 -15.26 13.73 -0.11
C VAL A 189 -15.41 15.13 0.51
N GLN A 190 -15.81 16.14 -0.27
CA GLN A 190 -16.00 17.51 0.23
C GLN A 190 -17.15 17.60 1.25
N ARG A 191 -18.27 16.91 1.02
CA ARG A 191 -19.38 16.85 1.98
C ARG A 191 -18.95 16.22 3.30
N ALA A 192 -18.22 15.10 3.24
CA ALA A 192 -17.69 14.44 4.42
C ALA A 192 -16.66 15.32 5.15
N ALA A 193 -15.77 15.98 4.43
CA ALA A 193 -14.77 16.88 5.03
C ALA A 193 -15.43 18.06 5.76
N LYS A 194 -16.45 18.69 5.15
CA LYS A 194 -17.23 19.75 5.81
C LYS A 194 -17.98 19.24 7.03
N TRP A 195 -18.57 18.04 6.94
CA TRP A 195 -19.20 17.40 8.09
C TRP A 195 -18.18 17.17 9.22
N VAL A 196 -16.97 16.69 8.91
CA VAL A 196 -15.89 16.54 9.91
C VAL A 196 -15.51 17.88 10.53
N GLU A 197 -15.29 18.90 9.71
CA GLU A 197 -14.97 20.27 10.15
C GLU A 197 -15.98 20.79 11.18
N THR A 198 -17.28 20.63 10.91
CA THR A 198 -18.34 21.09 11.82
C THR A 198 -18.35 20.38 13.18
N HIS A 199 -17.90 19.12 13.25
CA HIS A 199 -17.89 18.36 14.50
C HIS A 199 -16.61 18.58 15.30
N VAL A 200 -15.46 18.75 14.63
CA VAL A 200 -14.17 18.90 15.32
C VAL A 200 -13.93 20.33 15.82
N GLY A 201 -14.42 21.33 15.08
CA GLY A 201 -14.19 22.75 15.39
C GLY A 201 -12.72 23.07 15.64
N GLU A 202 -12.44 23.89 16.66
CA GLU A 202 -11.09 24.36 16.98
C GLU A 202 -10.12 23.27 17.45
N ALA A 203 -10.64 22.10 17.87
CA ALA A 203 -9.80 20.98 18.29
C ALA A 203 -9.04 20.35 17.10
N GLY A 204 -9.57 20.51 15.88
CA GLY A 204 -9.05 19.87 14.68
C GLY A 204 -9.19 18.34 14.70
N LEU A 205 -8.63 17.69 13.68
CA LEU A 205 -8.73 16.24 13.49
C LEU A 205 -7.48 15.53 14.04
N PHE A 206 -7.62 14.83 15.17
CA PHE A 206 -6.50 14.12 15.77
C PHE A 206 -6.03 12.92 14.95
N GLY A 207 -6.95 12.20 14.31
CA GLY A 207 -6.62 11.00 13.53
C GLY A 207 -7.43 10.88 12.24
N LEU A 208 -6.77 10.52 11.16
CA LEU A 208 -7.36 10.06 9.91
C LEU A 208 -6.87 8.63 9.64
N VAL A 209 -7.79 7.70 9.43
CA VAL A 209 -7.49 6.34 9.02
C VAL A 209 -8.10 6.07 7.65
N ASN A 210 -7.23 6.01 6.64
CA ASN A 210 -7.61 5.63 5.30
C ASN A 210 -7.65 4.09 5.20
N ASN A 211 -8.86 3.54 5.37
CA ASN A 211 -9.12 2.11 5.38
C ASN A 211 -9.93 1.62 4.16
N ALA A 212 -10.76 2.47 3.56
CA ALA A 212 -11.57 2.09 2.39
C ALA A 212 -10.70 1.45 1.30
N GLY A 213 -11.14 0.30 0.79
CA GLY A 213 -10.38 -0.43 -0.21
C GLY A 213 -11.13 -1.59 -0.85
N VAL A 214 -10.74 -1.92 -2.08
CA VAL A 214 -11.27 -3.02 -2.90
C VAL A 214 -10.13 -3.83 -3.51
N THR A 215 -10.41 -5.08 -3.88
CA THR A 215 -9.39 -5.97 -4.47
C THR A 215 -9.27 -5.79 -5.98
N GLY A 216 -10.40 -5.61 -6.67
CA GLY A 216 -10.44 -5.67 -8.14
C GLY A 216 -10.14 -7.08 -8.66
N ILE A 217 -9.74 -7.18 -9.93
CA ILE A 217 -9.43 -8.46 -10.57
C ILE A 217 -8.04 -8.95 -10.11
N ILE A 218 -8.00 -10.14 -9.50
CA ILE A 218 -6.76 -10.86 -9.18
C ILE A 218 -6.61 -12.04 -10.12
N GLY A 219 -5.68 -11.93 -11.05
CA GLY A 219 -5.48 -12.93 -12.11
C GLY A 219 -4.32 -12.57 -13.01
N PRO A 220 -4.05 -13.39 -14.05
CA PRO A 220 -3.02 -13.09 -15.04
C PRO A 220 -3.20 -11.69 -15.63
N THR A 221 -2.16 -10.86 -15.56
CA THR A 221 -2.20 -9.48 -16.07
C THR A 221 -2.61 -9.38 -17.54
N PRO A 222 -2.18 -10.27 -18.46
CA PRO A 222 -2.60 -10.21 -19.86
C PRO A 222 -4.10 -10.45 -20.09
N TRP A 223 -4.86 -10.85 -19.07
CA TRP A 223 -6.31 -11.00 -19.17
C TRP A 223 -7.07 -9.69 -18.94
N GLN A 224 -6.38 -8.64 -18.55
CA GLN A 224 -6.95 -7.38 -18.09
C GLN A 224 -6.67 -6.25 -19.08
N THR A 225 -7.61 -5.32 -19.20
CA THR A 225 -7.46 -4.06 -19.94
C THR A 225 -7.09 -2.95 -18.97
N ARG A 226 -6.71 -1.78 -19.49
CA ARG A 226 -6.44 -0.58 -18.69
C ARG A 226 -7.64 -0.21 -17.80
N GLU A 227 -8.84 -0.36 -18.32
CA GLU A 227 -10.10 0.01 -17.67
C GLU A 227 -10.34 -0.83 -16.40
N ASP A 228 -9.87 -2.07 -16.36
CA ASP A 228 -9.99 -2.93 -15.18
C ASP A 228 -9.14 -2.44 -13.99
N PHE A 229 -8.09 -1.65 -14.26
CA PHE A 229 -7.23 -1.08 -13.21
C PHE A 229 -7.84 0.18 -12.59
N LEU A 230 -8.67 0.91 -13.33
CA LEU A 230 -9.17 2.22 -12.89
C LEU A 230 -9.99 2.15 -11.59
N PRO A 231 -10.95 1.21 -11.40
CA PRO A 231 -11.74 1.16 -10.17
C PRO A 231 -10.89 0.97 -8.91
N VAL A 232 -9.95 0.02 -8.95
CA VAL A 232 -9.09 -0.29 -7.79
C VAL A 232 -8.11 0.85 -7.51
N LEU A 233 -7.57 1.52 -8.54
CA LEU A 233 -6.72 2.70 -8.36
C LEU A 233 -7.51 3.90 -7.82
N ASN A 234 -8.73 4.12 -8.30
CA ASN A 234 -9.59 5.21 -7.85
C ASN A 234 -9.93 5.05 -6.36
N VAL A 235 -10.27 3.85 -5.91
CA VAL A 235 -10.61 3.60 -4.50
C VAL A 235 -9.35 3.56 -3.62
N ASN A 236 -8.36 2.72 -3.96
CA ASN A 236 -7.25 2.41 -3.06
C ASN A 236 -6.11 3.43 -3.11
N THR A 237 -6.04 4.27 -4.16
CA THR A 237 -4.96 5.24 -4.35
C THR A 237 -5.49 6.66 -4.38
N LEU A 238 -6.33 7.01 -5.35
CA LEU A 238 -6.81 8.39 -5.48
C LEU A 238 -7.78 8.77 -4.36
N GLY A 239 -8.59 7.84 -3.87
CA GLY A 239 -9.49 8.03 -2.74
C GLY A 239 -8.78 8.49 -1.47
N PRO A 240 -7.82 7.74 -0.90
CA PRO A 240 -7.09 8.17 0.28
C PRO A 240 -6.27 9.44 0.03
N ILE A 241 -5.78 9.70 -1.19
CA ILE A 241 -5.15 10.99 -1.53
C ILE A 241 -6.16 12.13 -1.38
N GLY A 242 -7.33 12.03 -2.03
CA GLY A 242 -8.37 13.04 -2.00
C GLY A 242 -8.88 13.32 -0.59
N VAL A 243 -9.18 12.28 0.18
CA VAL A 243 -9.63 12.40 1.58
C VAL A 243 -8.55 13.07 2.44
N THR A 244 -7.28 12.65 2.30
CA THR A 244 -6.18 13.22 3.08
C THR A 244 -5.99 14.70 2.76
N LEU A 245 -6.01 15.09 1.49
CA LEU A 245 -5.85 16.49 1.09
C LEU A 245 -7.01 17.36 1.60
N ALA A 246 -8.25 16.86 1.53
CA ALA A 246 -9.43 17.59 2.01
C ALA A 246 -9.41 17.82 3.53
N LEU A 247 -8.88 16.86 4.30
CA LEU A 247 -8.81 16.93 5.77
C LEU A 247 -7.47 17.47 6.31
N LEU A 248 -6.50 17.76 5.43
CA LEU A 248 -5.17 18.19 5.83
C LEU A 248 -5.15 19.47 6.70
N PRO A 249 -5.98 20.50 6.45
CA PRO A 249 -6.05 21.66 7.33
C PRO A 249 -6.40 21.29 8.78
N LEU A 250 -7.40 20.44 8.98
CA LEU A 250 -7.85 19.98 10.31
C LEU A 250 -6.79 19.10 10.98
N LEU A 251 -6.10 18.27 10.21
CA LEU A 251 -4.97 17.46 10.71
C LEU A 251 -3.82 18.34 11.19
N ARG A 252 -3.49 19.41 10.47
CA ARG A 252 -2.44 20.36 10.87
C ARG A 252 -2.81 21.09 12.15
N GLN A 253 -4.07 21.52 12.27
CA GLN A 253 -4.60 22.18 13.47
C GLN A 253 -4.41 21.33 14.74
N ALA A 254 -4.75 20.04 14.67
CA ALA A 254 -4.59 19.12 15.80
C ALA A 254 -3.17 18.54 15.97
N ARG A 255 -2.23 18.85 15.07
CA ARG A 255 -0.95 18.12 14.92
C ARG A 255 -1.19 16.60 14.88
N GLY A 256 -2.21 16.23 14.11
CA GLY A 256 -2.84 14.94 14.09
C GLY A 256 -2.02 13.86 13.38
N ARG A 257 -2.71 12.79 13.01
CA ARG A 257 -2.11 11.55 12.52
C ARG A 257 -2.85 11.05 11.30
N VAL A 258 -2.10 10.63 10.28
CA VAL A 258 -2.64 9.92 9.13
C VAL A 258 -2.14 8.48 9.17
N VAL A 259 -3.06 7.53 9.08
CA VAL A 259 -2.76 6.10 9.03
C VAL A 259 -3.34 5.53 7.74
N ASN A 260 -2.46 5.09 6.85
CA ASN A 260 -2.85 4.51 5.57
C ASN A 260 -2.73 2.99 5.62
N ILE A 261 -3.82 2.27 5.30
CA ILE A 261 -3.80 0.81 5.21
C ILE A 261 -3.41 0.41 3.79
N THR A 262 -2.17 -0.05 3.67
CA THR A 262 -1.62 -0.62 2.45
C THR A 262 -1.84 -2.13 2.45
N SER A 263 -0.77 -2.91 2.23
CA SER A 263 -0.72 -4.37 2.29
C SER A 263 0.74 -4.79 2.16
N VAL A 264 1.08 -6.01 2.57
CA VAL A 264 2.33 -6.67 2.15
C VAL A 264 2.50 -6.71 0.62
N LEU A 265 1.40 -6.67 -0.13
CA LEU A 265 1.42 -6.56 -1.60
C LEU A 265 1.77 -5.15 -2.11
N GLY A 266 1.97 -4.18 -1.22
CA GLY A 266 2.64 -2.91 -1.51
C GLY A 266 4.17 -2.98 -1.34
N ARG A 267 4.70 -4.12 -0.87
CA ARG A 267 6.13 -4.40 -0.70
C ARG A 267 6.65 -5.39 -1.71
N LEU A 268 5.83 -6.37 -2.07
CA LEU A 268 6.13 -7.38 -3.08
C LEU A 268 4.88 -7.70 -3.91
N ALA A 269 4.95 -7.51 -5.22
CA ALA A 269 3.84 -7.81 -6.12
C ALA A 269 3.77 -9.31 -6.43
N ALA A 270 2.93 -10.03 -5.70
CA ALA A 270 2.74 -11.47 -5.87
C ALA A 270 1.57 -11.86 -6.79
N ASN A 271 0.69 -10.90 -7.07
CA ASN A 271 -0.55 -11.09 -7.82
C ASN A 271 -0.58 -10.14 -9.03
N GLY A 272 -1.16 -10.60 -10.13
CA GLY A 272 -1.49 -9.74 -11.27
C GLY A 272 -2.74 -8.89 -11.02
N GLY A 273 -2.91 -7.85 -11.84
CA GLY A 273 -3.99 -6.88 -11.74
C GLY A 273 -3.66 -5.63 -10.92
N GLY A 274 -4.67 -4.78 -10.73
CA GLY A 274 -4.48 -3.43 -10.19
C GLY A 274 -4.25 -3.34 -8.68
N TYR A 275 -4.50 -4.41 -7.91
CA TYR A 275 -4.37 -4.36 -6.45
C TYR A 275 -2.94 -4.02 -5.99
N CYS A 276 -1.94 -4.79 -6.42
CA CYS A 276 -0.53 -4.55 -6.08
C CYS A 276 -0.13 -3.13 -6.50
N VAL A 277 -0.44 -2.74 -7.74
CA VAL A 277 -0.16 -1.38 -8.26
C VAL A 277 -0.74 -0.31 -7.34
N SER A 278 -2.00 -0.47 -6.92
CA SER A 278 -2.67 0.50 -6.05
C SER A 278 -2.03 0.62 -4.67
N LYS A 279 -1.56 -0.51 -4.10
CA LYS A 279 -0.93 -0.55 -2.77
C LYS A 279 0.50 -0.01 -2.81
N PHE A 280 1.26 -0.30 -3.86
CA PHE A 280 2.58 0.34 -4.10
C PHE A 280 2.45 1.85 -4.28
N ALA A 281 1.44 2.32 -5.02
CA ALA A 281 1.20 3.75 -5.18
C ALA A 281 0.85 4.43 -3.85
N LEU A 282 0.06 3.77 -3.00
CA LEU A 282 -0.29 4.28 -1.67
C LEU A 282 0.93 4.31 -0.72
N GLU A 283 1.85 3.34 -0.80
CA GLU A 283 3.15 3.38 -0.08
C GLU A 283 3.95 4.63 -0.46
N ALA A 284 4.12 4.87 -1.77
CA ALA A 284 4.88 6.01 -2.29
C ALA A 284 4.25 7.35 -1.88
N PHE A 285 2.92 7.46 -1.96
CA PHE A 285 2.19 8.62 -1.47
C PHE A 285 2.43 8.84 0.02
N SER A 286 2.35 7.79 0.83
CA SER A 286 2.49 7.88 2.29
C SER A 286 3.88 8.33 2.71
N ASP A 287 4.94 7.84 2.06
CA ASP A 287 6.31 8.26 2.35
C ASP A 287 6.63 9.69 1.91
N SER A 288 5.99 10.16 0.83
CA SER A 288 6.08 11.55 0.38
C SER A 288 5.35 12.46 1.35
N LEU A 289 4.07 12.17 1.62
CA LEU A 289 3.24 12.91 2.57
C LEU A 289 3.92 13.03 3.94
N ARG A 290 4.49 11.94 4.46
CA ARG A 290 5.18 11.93 5.76
C ARG A 290 6.26 13.00 5.88
N ARG A 291 7.01 13.26 4.81
CA ARG A 291 8.08 14.27 4.79
C ARG A 291 7.49 15.66 4.65
N ASP A 292 6.50 15.82 3.79
CA ASP A 292 5.88 17.12 3.49
C ASP A 292 5.10 17.69 4.68
N VAL A 293 4.48 16.83 5.50
CA VAL A 293 3.64 17.27 6.62
C VAL A 293 4.35 17.28 7.98
N ALA A 294 5.57 16.73 8.06
CA ALA A 294 6.34 16.65 9.30
C ALA A 294 6.63 18.02 9.95
N PRO A 295 6.99 19.10 9.23
CA PRO A 295 7.20 20.42 9.83
C PRO A 295 5.97 20.98 10.54
N PHE A 296 4.76 20.53 10.16
CA PHE A 296 3.50 20.94 10.78
C PHE A 296 3.11 20.05 11.98
N GLY A 297 3.98 19.13 12.39
CA GLY A 297 3.72 18.21 13.51
C GLY A 297 2.77 17.05 13.19
N VAL A 298 2.29 16.93 11.95
CA VAL A 298 1.44 15.82 11.51
C VAL A 298 2.30 14.59 11.29
N ARG A 299 1.85 13.43 11.77
CA ARG A 299 2.56 12.15 11.64
C ARG A 299 1.84 11.22 10.69
N VAL A 300 2.59 10.52 9.86
CA VAL A 300 2.04 9.56 8.89
C VAL A 300 2.60 8.18 9.20
N SER A 301 1.72 7.19 9.29
CA SER A 301 2.04 5.78 9.48
C SER A 301 1.41 4.94 8.38
N ILE A 302 2.11 3.88 8.00
CA ILE A 302 1.66 2.90 7.05
C ILE A 302 1.38 1.60 7.81
N VAL A 303 0.24 0.98 7.56
CA VAL A 303 -0.06 -0.37 8.04
C VAL A 303 -0.14 -1.29 6.83
N GLU A 304 0.70 -2.33 6.83
CA GLU A 304 0.91 -3.31 5.76
C GLU A 304 0.41 -4.69 6.23
N PRO A 305 -0.92 -4.94 6.27
CA PRO A 305 -1.42 -6.25 6.65
C PRO A 305 -0.96 -7.34 5.68
N GLY A 306 -0.68 -8.51 6.25
CA GLY A 306 -0.72 -9.77 5.52
C GLY A 306 -2.14 -10.15 5.09
N PHE A 307 -2.37 -11.43 4.90
CA PHE A 307 -3.68 -11.94 4.49
C PHE A 307 -4.56 -12.19 5.71
N PHE A 308 -5.75 -11.59 5.71
CA PHE A 308 -6.73 -11.68 6.79
C PHE A 308 -8.12 -11.93 6.24
N ARG A 309 -8.94 -12.69 6.98
CA ARG A 309 -10.32 -13.01 6.58
C ARG A 309 -11.23 -11.78 6.69
N THR A 310 -11.35 -11.07 5.59
CA THR A 310 -12.21 -9.89 5.41
C THR A 310 -13.04 -10.03 4.13
N PRO A 311 -14.06 -9.18 3.91
CA PRO A 311 -14.80 -9.18 2.65
C PRO A 311 -13.92 -8.98 1.40
N VAL A 312 -12.81 -8.23 1.53
CA VAL A 312 -11.81 -8.02 0.46
C VAL A 312 -11.15 -9.34 0.02
N THR A 313 -11.04 -10.31 0.93
CA THR A 313 -10.46 -11.64 0.68
C THR A 313 -11.51 -12.73 0.47
N ASN A 314 -12.78 -12.35 0.26
CA ASN A 314 -13.85 -13.31 0.06
C ASN A 314 -13.58 -14.13 -1.21
N LEU A 315 -13.45 -15.44 -1.05
CA LEU A 315 -13.08 -16.34 -2.13
C LEU A 315 -14.11 -16.36 -3.26
N GLU A 316 -15.40 -16.44 -2.94
CA GLU A 316 -16.48 -16.48 -3.92
C GLU A 316 -16.44 -15.22 -4.82
N SER A 317 -16.31 -14.04 -4.23
CA SER A 317 -16.20 -12.79 -4.99
C SER A 317 -14.95 -12.74 -5.88
N LEU A 318 -13.81 -13.26 -5.42
CA LEU A 318 -12.59 -13.32 -6.22
C LEU A 318 -12.72 -14.32 -7.38
N GLU A 319 -13.32 -15.49 -7.12
CA GLU A 319 -13.57 -16.52 -8.13
C GLU A 319 -14.53 -15.99 -9.20
N ASP A 320 -15.65 -15.37 -8.82
CA ASP A 320 -16.63 -14.78 -9.73
C ASP A 320 -15.99 -13.71 -10.63
N THR A 321 -15.20 -12.81 -10.03
CA THR A 321 -14.52 -11.75 -10.76
C THR A 321 -13.53 -12.33 -11.77
N LEU A 322 -12.78 -13.37 -11.40
CA LEU A 322 -11.83 -14.03 -12.29
C LEU A 322 -12.54 -14.83 -13.39
N GLN A 323 -13.66 -15.49 -13.08
CA GLN A 323 -14.49 -16.19 -14.08
C GLN A 323 -15.08 -15.22 -15.09
N ALA A 324 -15.60 -14.07 -14.65
CA ALA A 324 -16.08 -13.02 -15.54
C ALA A 324 -14.94 -12.50 -16.43
N CYS A 325 -13.74 -12.30 -15.85
CA CYS A 325 -12.55 -11.92 -16.60
C CYS A 325 -12.16 -12.96 -17.65
N TRP A 326 -12.25 -14.26 -17.34
CA TRP A 326 -12.00 -15.34 -18.30
C TRP A 326 -13.08 -15.39 -19.40
N ALA A 327 -14.35 -15.24 -19.05
CA ALA A 327 -15.47 -15.36 -19.98
C ALA A 327 -15.35 -14.40 -21.16
N ARG A 328 -14.92 -13.15 -20.91
CA ARG A 328 -14.71 -12.11 -21.93
C ARG A 328 -13.46 -12.30 -22.80
N LEU A 329 -12.54 -13.22 -22.47
CA LEU A 329 -11.29 -13.36 -23.23
C LEU A 329 -11.56 -13.87 -24.66
N PRO A 330 -10.79 -13.40 -25.66
CA PRO A 330 -10.82 -13.96 -27.00
C PRO A 330 -10.51 -15.46 -27.00
N PRO A 331 -11.13 -16.25 -27.90
CA PRO A 331 -10.86 -17.68 -28.02
C PRO A 331 -9.37 -18.00 -28.22
N ALA A 332 -8.67 -17.18 -29.01
CA ALA A 332 -7.23 -17.31 -29.22
C ALA A 332 -6.44 -17.23 -27.90
N THR A 333 -6.78 -16.27 -27.03
CA THR A 333 -6.15 -16.15 -25.71
C THR A 333 -6.48 -17.34 -24.83
N LYS A 334 -7.73 -17.79 -24.78
CA LYS A 334 -8.13 -18.99 -23.99
C LYS A 334 -7.35 -20.23 -24.41
N ALA A 335 -7.11 -20.41 -25.71
CA ALA A 335 -6.32 -21.52 -26.26
C ALA A 335 -4.84 -21.53 -25.81
N LEU A 336 -4.25 -20.36 -25.54
CA LEU A 336 -2.86 -20.27 -25.01
C LEU A 336 -2.75 -20.87 -23.61
N TYR A 337 -3.77 -20.68 -22.77
CA TYR A 337 -3.80 -21.15 -21.39
C TYR A 337 -4.35 -22.58 -21.28
N GLY A 338 -5.34 -22.91 -22.11
CA GLY A 338 -6.06 -24.19 -22.09
C GLY A 338 -7.21 -24.21 -21.09
N GLU A 339 -8.21 -25.05 -21.37
CA GLU A 339 -9.48 -25.13 -20.62
C GLU A 339 -9.30 -25.46 -19.13
N ALA A 340 -8.27 -26.23 -18.78
CA ALA A 340 -8.00 -26.62 -17.40
C ALA A 340 -7.27 -25.54 -16.57
N PHE A 341 -6.73 -24.49 -17.21
CA PHE A 341 -5.91 -23.50 -16.53
C PHE A 341 -6.70 -22.71 -15.48
N LEU A 342 -7.87 -22.19 -15.85
CA LEU A 342 -8.72 -21.43 -14.93
C LEU A 342 -9.04 -22.25 -13.68
N THR A 343 -9.51 -23.48 -13.85
CA THR A 343 -9.85 -24.37 -12.72
C THR A 343 -8.64 -24.67 -11.84
N LYS A 344 -7.45 -24.87 -12.42
CA LYS A 344 -6.21 -25.06 -11.65
C LYS A 344 -5.82 -23.79 -10.91
N TYR A 345 -5.97 -22.62 -11.54
CA TYR A 345 -5.65 -21.32 -10.95
C TYR A 345 -6.56 -21.02 -9.76
N LEU A 346 -7.88 -21.18 -9.91
CA LEU A 346 -8.86 -21.02 -8.83
C LEU A 346 -8.54 -21.94 -7.64
N LYS A 347 -8.23 -23.22 -7.91
CA LYS A 347 -7.82 -24.18 -6.86
C LYS A 347 -6.52 -23.77 -6.16
N ALA A 348 -5.53 -23.26 -6.91
CA ALA A 348 -4.28 -22.77 -6.33
C ALA A 348 -4.53 -21.55 -5.43
N GLN A 349 -5.29 -20.57 -5.92
CA GLN A 349 -5.69 -19.38 -5.17
C GLN A 349 -6.44 -19.75 -3.89
N GLN A 350 -7.44 -20.63 -3.98
CA GLN A 350 -8.20 -21.11 -2.83
C GLN A 350 -7.30 -21.80 -1.79
N ARG A 351 -6.38 -22.66 -2.21
CA ARG A 351 -5.42 -23.33 -1.30
C ARG A 351 -4.51 -22.34 -0.60
N VAL A 352 -3.93 -21.40 -1.35
CA VAL A 352 -3.05 -20.37 -0.78
C VAL A 352 -3.81 -19.54 0.23
N MET A 353 -4.97 -18.99 -0.13
CA MET A 353 -5.79 -18.16 0.74
C MET A 353 -6.25 -18.89 2.01
N ASN A 354 -6.66 -20.15 1.90
CA ASN A 354 -7.04 -20.94 3.08
C ASN A 354 -5.87 -21.22 4.04
N LEU A 355 -4.65 -21.29 3.52
CA LEU A 355 -3.44 -21.51 4.31
C LEU A 355 -2.97 -20.22 5.01
N ILE A 356 -3.02 -19.08 4.32
CA ILE A 356 -2.38 -17.85 4.81
C ILE A 356 -3.33 -16.87 5.50
N CYS A 357 -4.64 -16.92 5.22
CA CYS A 357 -5.61 -15.95 5.77
C CYS A 357 -5.84 -16.14 7.27
N ASP A 358 -5.36 -15.19 8.05
CA ASP A 358 -5.53 -15.11 9.50
C ASP A 358 -6.96 -14.66 9.87
N PRO A 359 -7.69 -15.38 10.74
CA PRO A 359 -9.01 -14.97 11.19
C PRO A 359 -8.97 -13.83 12.22
N ASP A 360 -7.84 -13.61 12.90
CA ASP A 360 -7.76 -12.64 14.00
C ASP A 360 -7.48 -11.22 13.50
N LEU A 361 -8.56 -10.50 13.16
CA LEU A 361 -8.49 -9.10 12.75
C LEU A 361 -7.99 -8.16 13.85
N THR A 362 -7.95 -8.60 15.12
CA THR A 362 -7.49 -7.75 16.23
C THR A 362 -6.01 -7.39 16.12
N LYS A 363 -5.22 -8.20 15.41
CA LYS A 363 -3.81 -7.92 15.11
C LYS A 363 -3.66 -6.61 14.31
N VAL A 364 -4.55 -6.39 13.34
CA VAL A 364 -4.56 -5.18 12.52
C VAL A 364 -5.12 -4.00 13.31
N SER A 365 -6.26 -4.18 13.99
CA SER A 365 -6.87 -3.08 14.76
C SER A 365 -5.97 -2.58 15.90
N ARG A 366 -5.19 -3.46 16.56
CA ARG A 366 -4.17 -3.06 17.55
C ARG A 366 -3.04 -2.24 16.92
N CYS A 367 -2.60 -2.57 15.71
CA CYS A 367 -1.58 -1.78 15.01
C CYS A 367 -2.12 -0.41 14.61
N LEU A 368 -3.35 -0.35 14.11
CA LEU A 368 -4.03 0.91 13.76
C LEU A 368 -4.21 1.80 14.99
N GLU A 369 -4.69 1.23 16.08
CA GLU A 369 -4.81 1.92 17.37
C GLU A 369 -3.45 2.40 17.89
N HIS A 370 -2.40 1.58 17.80
CA HIS A 370 -1.06 1.99 18.21
C HIS A 370 -0.52 3.14 17.34
N ALA A 371 -0.74 3.09 16.02
CA ALA A 371 -0.35 4.18 15.11
C ALA A 371 -0.99 5.52 15.50
N LEU A 372 -2.27 5.49 15.93
CA LEU A 372 -3.00 6.65 16.43
C LEU A 372 -2.54 7.08 17.83
N THR A 373 -2.31 6.15 18.76
CA THR A 373 -2.15 6.48 20.18
C THR A 373 -0.71 6.54 20.66
N ALA A 374 0.26 5.93 19.98
CA ALA A 374 1.65 5.90 20.44
C ALA A 374 2.28 7.30 20.50
N ARG A 375 2.99 7.63 21.58
CA ARG A 375 3.74 8.89 21.70
C ARG A 375 4.82 9.02 20.63
N HIS A 376 5.37 7.90 20.16
CA HIS A 376 6.31 7.82 19.04
C HIS A 376 5.85 6.73 18.06
N PRO A 377 4.88 7.01 17.19
CA PRO A 377 4.38 6.01 16.26
C PRO A 377 5.48 5.57 15.30
N ARG A 378 5.49 4.28 14.97
CA ARG A 378 6.34 3.72 13.92
C ARG A 378 5.89 4.24 12.56
N THR A 379 6.81 4.31 11.61
CA THR A 379 6.48 4.67 10.22
C THR A 379 5.74 3.54 9.51
N ARG A 380 6.03 2.27 9.88
CA ARG A 380 5.44 1.07 9.29
C ARG A 380 5.03 0.06 10.36
N TYR A 381 3.89 -0.58 10.14
CA TYR A 381 3.36 -1.67 10.95
C TYR A 381 2.98 -2.81 10.03
N SER A 382 3.43 -4.02 10.30
CA SER A 382 3.16 -5.17 9.43
C SER A 382 2.45 -6.27 10.23
N PRO A 383 1.14 -6.13 10.49
CA PRO A 383 0.37 -7.13 11.21
C PRO A 383 0.20 -8.40 10.37
N GLY A 384 0.30 -9.56 11.02
CA GLY A 384 0.27 -10.87 10.36
C GLY A 384 1.57 -11.63 10.58
N TRP A 385 1.47 -12.95 10.73
CA TRP A 385 2.65 -13.81 10.80
C TRP A 385 3.31 -13.93 9.42
N ASP A 386 2.47 -14.04 8.38
CA ASP A 386 2.85 -14.11 6.97
C ASP A 386 3.53 -12.81 6.53
N ALA A 387 3.03 -11.65 6.97
CA ALA A 387 3.68 -10.38 6.72
C ALA A 387 5.13 -10.37 7.22
N LYS A 388 5.36 -10.81 8.46
CA LYS A 388 6.66 -10.74 9.13
C LYS A 388 7.63 -11.84 8.69
N LEU A 389 7.13 -13.04 8.45
CA LEU A 389 7.96 -14.24 8.24
C LEU A 389 8.06 -14.66 6.77
N LEU A 390 7.14 -14.22 5.91
CA LEU A 390 7.10 -14.60 4.50
C LEU A 390 7.30 -13.39 3.59
N TRP A 391 6.34 -12.46 3.56
CA TRP A 391 6.26 -11.44 2.52
C TRP A 391 7.31 -10.35 2.65
N LEU A 392 7.57 -9.85 3.86
CA LEU A 392 8.62 -8.85 4.07
C LEU A 392 10.02 -9.42 3.78
N PRO A 393 10.44 -10.58 4.33
CA PRO A 393 11.71 -11.19 3.94
C PRO A 393 11.82 -11.40 2.44
N ALA A 394 10.75 -11.92 1.79
CA ALA A 394 10.73 -12.13 0.35
C ALA A 394 10.92 -10.82 -0.45
N SER A 395 10.39 -9.69 0.04
CA SER A 395 10.56 -8.39 -0.63
C SER A 395 12.01 -7.89 -0.71
N TYR A 396 12.93 -8.47 0.08
CA TYR A 396 14.36 -8.15 0.05
C TYR A 396 15.21 -9.19 -0.69
N LEU A 397 14.62 -10.31 -1.13
CA LEU A 397 15.33 -11.33 -1.88
C LEU A 397 15.53 -10.89 -3.35
N PRO A 398 16.55 -11.43 -4.04
CA PRO A 398 16.69 -11.27 -5.48
C PRO A 398 15.42 -11.67 -6.22
N ALA A 399 15.02 -10.87 -7.21
CA ALA A 399 13.80 -11.09 -7.99
C ALA A 399 13.74 -12.50 -8.59
N SER A 400 14.86 -13.04 -9.09
CA SER A 400 14.93 -14.39 -9.66
C SER A 400 14.49 -15.49 -8.68
N LEU A 401 14.81 -15.37 -7.39
CA LEU A 401 14.41 -16.33 -6.37
C LEU A 401 12.93 -16.22 -6.05
N VAL A 402 12.44 -14.99 -5.92
CA VAL A 402 11.03 -14.73 -5.63
C VAL A 402 10.15 -15.19 -6.79
N ASP A 403 10.53 -14.85 -8.01
CA ASP A 403 9.83 -15.25 -9.23
C ASP A 403 9.82 -16.78 -9.38
N ALA A 404 10.93 -17.47 -9.11
CA ALA A 404 10.98 -18.93 -9.13
C ALA A 404 10.00 -19.57 -8.14
N VAL A 405 9.91 -19.03 -6.91
CA VAL A 405 8.97 -19.53 -5.89
C VAL A 405 7.52 -19.25 -6.27
N LEU A 406 7.20 -18.03 -6.71
CA LEU A 406 5.82 -17.66 -7.07
C LEU A 406 5.34 -18.42 -8.31
N THR A 407 6.19 -18.57 -9.33
CA THR A 407 5.85 -19.31 -10.56
C THR A 407 5.72 -20.82 -10.33
N TRP A 408 6.38 -21.38 -9.31
CA TRP A 408 6.22 -22.79 -8.94
C TRP A 408 4.84 -23.10 -8.35
N VAL A 409 4.22 -22.13 -7.66
CA VAL A 409 2.90 -22.29 -7.04
C VAL A 409 1.76 -22.16 -8.07
N LEU A 410 1.96 -21.34 -9.11
CA LEU A 410 0.94 -21.07 -10.12
C LEU A 410 0.94 -22.13 -11.24
N PRO A 411 -0.23 -22.45 -11.82
CA PRO A 411 -0.28 -23.35 -12.97
C PRO A 411 0.44 -22.75 -14.18
N LYS A 412 1.07 -23.60 -15.00
CA LYS A 412 1.64 -23.20 -16.28
C LYS A 412 0.56 -23.18 -17.39
N PRO A 413 0.58 -22.20 -18.31
CA PRO A 413 -0.24 -22.22 -19.52
C PRO A 413 0.00 -23.48 -20.38
N ALA A 414 -0.98 -23.87 -21.18
CA ALA A 414 -0.86 -25.01 -22.09
C ALA A 414 0.27 -24.85 -23.13
N GLN A 415 0.51 -23.62 -23.59
CA GLN A 415 1.58 -23.28 -24.54
C GLN A 415 2.81 -22.65 -23.85
N ALA A 416 3.08 -23.02 -22.59
CA ALA A 416 4.28 -22.54 -21.90
C ALA A 416 5.56 -23.06 -22.58
N VAL A 417 6.54 -22.17 -22.77
CA VAL A 417 7.89 -22.56 -23.21
C VAL A 417 8.63 -23.18 -22.02
N SER A 418 9.35 -24.28 -22.27
CA SER A 418 10.09 -25.07 -21.27
C SER A 418 11.30 -24.34 -20.71
#